data_AF-A0A0S8E3M4-F1
#
_entry.id   AF-A0A0S8E3M4-F1
#
_cell.length_a   1.000
_cell.length_b   1.000
_cell.length_c   1.000
_cell.angle_alpha   90.00
_cell.angle_beta   90.00
_cell.angle_gamma   90.00
#
_symmetry.space_group_name_H-M   'P 1'
#
loop_
_entity.id
_entity.type
_entity.pdbx_description
1 polymer ?
#
loop_
_entity_poly.entity_id
_entity_poly.type
_entity_poly.pdbx_seq_one_letter_code
_entity_poly.pdbx_strand_id
1 'polypeptide(L)'
;MGKGFRLFVRVAVTLLCAPCAAAPPEAAKKITTVRIRSTDSCVYLLSRIANRYKRDHPEIDVQVRGGGPIIAATDLAHGKADLAVLSGPKDIRQHLYLKGRKISLLKDVFKEGEVQTHTIARRVMAVVVHPKSPFNEISDATVRGILQSFRSTRNPNPLKRQGIHYLRDRLGCTLEMGRCILGEQRISLSPASIRISFGSCWRFIPTPRPRPGRWARSF
;
A
#
# COMPACT_ATOMS: atom_id res chain seq x y z
N MET A 1 67.03 20.50 64.94
CA MET A 1 65.75 19.74 64.93
C MET A 1 64.67 20.64 64.30
N GLY A 2 63.75 20.19 63.45
CA GLY A 2 63.63 18.91 62.75
C GLY A 2 62.87 19.09 61.42
N LYS A 3 63.37 18.48 60.33
CA LYS A 3 62.78 18.56 58.98
C LYS A 3 62.05 17.24 58.66
N GLY A 4 60.86 17.03 59.22
CA GLY A 4 60.21 15.70 59.18
C GLY A 4 58.71 15.63 58.86
N PHE A 5 58.02 16.75 58.62
CA PHE A 5 56.53 16.77 58.69
C PHE A 5 55.80 17.39 57.48
N ARG A 6 56.46 17.55 56.32
CA ARG A 6 55.85 18.17 55.13
C ARG A 6 55.72 17.27 53.88
N LEU A 7 56.05 15.98 53.99
CA LEU A 7 56.09 15.08 52.83
C LEU A 7 54.89 14.12 52.69
N PHE A 8 54.00 14.00 53.69
CA PHE A 8 52.89 13.04 53.66
C PHE A 8 51.57 13.56 53.05
N VAL A 9 51.37 14.87 52.94
CA VAL A 9 50.07 15.45 52.53
C VAL A 9 49.89 15.50 50.99
N ARG A 10 50.97 15.41 50.20
CA ARG A 10 50.89 15.48 48.73
C ARG A 10 50.66 14.15 48.01
N VAL A 11 50.74 13.01 48.71
CA VAL A 11 50.55 11.67 48.10
C VAL A 11 49.08 11.20 48.20
N ALA A 12 48.28 11.77 49.12
CA ALA A 12 46.90 11.35 49.36
C ALA A 12 45.84 11.99 48.43
N VAL A 13 46.22 12.97 47.59
CA VAL A 13 45.26 13.75 46.75
C VAL A 13 45.23 13.29 45.29
N THR A 14 46.21 12.50 44.84
CA THR A 14 46.33 12.01 43.46
C THR A 14 45.57 10.72 43.16
N LEU A 15 44.82 10.14 44.12
CA LEU A 15 44.19 8.83 44.00
C LEU A 15 42.65 8.84 43.81
N LEU A 16 42.06 9.99 43.48
CA LEU A 16 40.59 10.15 43.33
C LEU A 16 40.12 10.46 41.90
N CYS A 17 41.03 10.59 40.94
CA CYS A 17 40.68 10.52 39.52
C CYS A 17 40.55 9.07 39.06
N ALA A 18 39.59 8.34 39.63
CA ALA A 18 39.12 7.10 39.04
C ALA A 18 38.60 7.43 37.63
N PRO A 19 39.19 6.91 36.54
CA PRO A 19 38.62 7.12 35.21
C PRO A 19 37.25 6.44 35.23
N CYS A 20 36.20 7.25 35.10
CA CYS A 20 34.85 6.74 34.88
C CYS A 20 34.90 5.97 33.55
N ALA A 21 35.09 4.66 33.64
CA ALA A 21 35.19 3.78 32.49
C ALA A 21 33.81 3.80 31.80
N ALA A 22 33.70 4.69 30.82
CA ALA A 22 32.53 4.76 29.96
C ALA A 22 32.32 3.36 29.41
N ALA A 23 31.15 2.77 29.72
CA ALA A 23 30.80 1.46 29.21
C ALA A 23 31.02 1.47 27.68
N PRO A 24 31.62 0.41 27.10
CA PRO A 24 31.85 0.36 25.66
C PRO A 24 30.54 0.74 24.95
N PRO A 25 30.56 1.69 23.99
CA PRO A 25 29.33 2.20 23.39
C PRO A 25 28.55 1.01 22.84
N GLU A 26 27.40 0.74 23.45
CA GLU A 26 26.58 -0.44 23.19
C GLU A 26 26.36 -0.51 21.68
N ALA A 27 26.95 -1.53 21.05
CA ALA A 27 27.21 -1.52 19.62
C ALA A 27 25.90 -1.32 18.85
N ALA A 28 25.70 -0.10 18.35
CA ALA A 28 24.39 0.40 17.98
C ALA A 28 23.70 -0.58 17.02
N LYS A 29 22.67 -1.28 17.54
CA LYS A 29 22.04 -2.42 16.87
C LYS A 29 21.61 -1.98 15.47
N LYS A 30 22.25 -2.53 14.43
CA LYS A 30 22.13 -2.05 13.04
C LYS A 30 20.68 -2.17 12.58
N ILE A 31 19.96 -1.04 12.60
CA ILE A 31 18.56 -0.98 12.19
C ILE A 31 18.49 -1.31 10.70
N THR A 32 17.65 -2.30 10.36
CA THR A 32 17.41 -2.70 8.97
C THR A 32 16.11 -2.06 8.49
N THR A 33 16.19 -1.18 7.48
CA THR A 33 15.01 -0.49 6.95
C THR A 33 14.35 -1.30 5.84
N VAL A 34 13.03 -1.47 5.91
CA VAL A 34 12.20 -2.08 4.85
C VAL A 34 11.19 -1.04 4.34
N ARG A 35 11.29 -0.68 3.06
CA ARG A 35 10.51 0.37 2.42
C ARG A 35 9.35 -0.24 1.63
N ILE A 36 8.12 0.01 2.07
CA ILE A 36 6.90 -0.51 1.48
C ILE A 36 6.13 0.61 0.79
N ARG A 37 5.84 0.44 -0.49
CA ARG A 37 4.90 1.30 -1.22
C ARG A 37 3.56 0.63 -1.40
N SER A 38 2.48 1.39 -1.28
CA SER A 38 1.13 0.87 -1.30
C SER A 38 0.16 1.70 -2.13
N THR A 39 -0.91 1.05 -2.56
CA THR A 39 -2.14 1.74 -2.98
C THR A 39 -2.75 2.49 -1.79
N ASP A 40 -3.44 3.59 -2.07
CA ASP A 40 -4.07 4.42 -1.03
C ASP A 40 -5.16 3.66 -0.27
N SER A 41 -5.77 2.64 -0.91
CA SER A 41 -6.72 1.72 -0.26
C SER A 41 -6.09 0.77 0.77
N CYS A 42 -4.77 0.54 0.73
CA CYS A 42 -4.09 -0.42 1.61
C CYS A 42 -3.10 0.25 2.57
N VAL A 43 -2.72 1.51 2.35
CA VAL A 43 -1.69 2.20 3.14
C VAL A 43 -1.98 2.19 4.65
N TYR A 44 -3.22 2.47 5.08
CA TYR A 44 -3.58 2.53 6.50
C TYR A 44 -3.49 1.15 7.20
N LEU A 45 -3.93 0.09 6.52
CA LEU A 45 -3.81 -1.28 7.02
C LEU A 45 -2.34 -1.67 7.19
N LEU A 46 -1.51 -1.39 6.19
CA LEU A 46 -0.08 -1.67 6.23
C LEU A 46 0.64 -0.85 7.29
N SER A 47 0.31 0.43 7.47
CA SER A 47 0.90 1.25 8.54
C SER A 47 0.57 0.69 9.93
N ARG A 48 -0.64 0.14 10.14
CA ARG A 48 -0.99 -0.55 11.39
C ARG A 48 -0.20 -1.84 11.59
N ILE A 49 -0.03 -2.64 10.53
CA ILE A 49 0.79 -3.87 10.57
C ILE A 49 2.25 -3.53 10.85
N ALA A 50 2.83 -2.56 10.13
CA ALA A 50 4.18 -2.06 10.34
C ALA A 50 4.40 -1.56 11.77
N ASN A 51 3.49 -0.73 12.31
CA ASN A 51 3.59 -0.24 13.69
C ASN A 51 3.42 -1.35 14.75
N ARG A 52 2.78 -2.48 14.43
CA ARG A 52 2.79 -3.66 15.30
C ARG A 52 4.13 -4.38 15.18
N TYR A 53 4.54 -4.71 13.97
CA TYR A 53 5.79 -5.42 13.67
C TYR A 53 7.01 -4.71 14.26
N LYS A 54 7.14 -3.38 14.12
CA LYS A 54 8.21 -2.57 14.71
C LYS A 54 8.29 -2.59 16.25
N ARG A 55 7.18 -2.88 16.94
CA ARG A 55 7.18 -3.05 18.41
C ARG A 55 7.65 -4.43 18.82
N ASP A 56 7.30 -5.44 18.03
CA ASP A 56 7.71 -6.83 18.25
C ASP A 56 9.16 -7.09 17.73
N HIS A 57 9.65 -6.26 16.80
CA HIS A 57 10.97 -6.32 16.16
C HIS A 57 11.64 -4.92 16.09
N PRO A 58 12.21 -4.41 17.20
CA PRO A 58 12.76 -3.06 17.28
C PRO A 58 14.00 -2.82 16.41
N GLU A 59 14.70 -3.88 15.96
CA GLU A 59 15.80 -3.80 15.00
C GLU A 59 15.39 -3.58 13.54
N ILE A 60 14.09 -3.60 13.23
CA ILE A 60 13.58 -3.42 11.87
C ILE A 60 12.74 -2.15 11.78
N ASP A 61 13.16 -1.20 10.93
CA ASP A 61 12.37 -0.01 10.61
C ASP A 61 11.52 -0.25 9.35
N VAL A 62 10.23 -0.52 9.53
CA VAL A 62 9.29 -0.65 8.41
C VAL A 62 8.68 0.71 8.05
N GLN A 63 8.99 1.22 6.86
CA GLN A 63 8.49 2.48 6.33
C GLN A 63 7.40 2.25 5.29
N VAL A 64 6.16 2.66 5.58
CA VAL A 64 5.02 2.51 4.67
C VAL A 64 4.64 3.86 4.06
N ARG A 65 4.48 3.95 2.74
CA ARG A 65 3.97 5.16 2.06
C ARG A 65 2.93 4.83 0.99
N GLY A 66 1.89 5.67 0.89
CA GLY A 66 0.88 5.63 -0.18
C GLY A 66 1.35 6.24 -1.51
N GLY A 67 0.42 6.44 -2.44
CA GLY A 67 0.64 6.98 -3.79
C GLY A 67 -0.13 6.27 -4.92
N GLY A 68 -0.92 5.24 -4.61
CA GLY A 68 -1.64 4.48 -5.64
C GLY A 68 -0.76 3.45 -6.40
N PRO A 69 -1.37 2.59 -7.23
CA PRO A 69 -0.69 1.43 -7.81
C PRO A 69 0.45 1.80 -8.78
N ILE A 70 0.28 2.83 -9.61
CA ILE A 70 1.32 3.23 -10.57
C ILE A 70 2.56 3.76 -9.85
N ILE A 71 2.40 4.58 -8.79
CA ILE A 71 3.55 5.08 -8.02
C ILE A 71 4.23 3.94 -7.27
N ALA A 72 3.46 3.02 -6.67
CA ALA A 72 4.04 1.88 -5.98
C ALA A 72 4.82 0.93 -6.92
N ALA A 73 4.30 0.66 -8.12
CA ALA A 73 5.02 -0.09 -9.16
C ALA A 73 6.27 0.67 -9.65
N THR A 74 6.18 2.01 -9.80
CA THR A 74 7.29 2.86 -10.23
C THR A 74 8.43 2.90 -9.21
N ASP A 75 8.11 2.98 -7.92
CA ASP A 75 9.13 2.99 -6.88
C ASP A 75 9.79 1.62 -6.69
N LEU A 76 9.05 0.51 -6.90
CA LEU A 76 9.65 -0.84 -6.97
C LEU A 76 10.62 -0.96 -8.16
N ALA A 77 10.17 -0.58 -9.37
CA ALA A 77 10.97 -0.63 -10.60
C ALA A 77 12.27 0.20 -10.53
N HIS A 78 12.29 1.25 -9.71
CA HIS A 78 13.46 2.10 -9.51
C HIS A 78 14.23 1.83 -8.21
N GLY A 79 13.98 0.72 -7.50
CA GLY A 79 14.68 0.37 -6.25
C GLY A 79 14.45 1.33 -5.07
N LYS A 80 13.41 2.17 -5.15
CA LYS A 80 12.99 3.12 -4.11
C LYS A 80 12.08 2.47 -3.05
N ALA A 81 11.51 1.32 -3.38
CA ALA A 81 10.77 0.45 -2.49
C ALA A 81 11.34 -0.97 -2.56
N ASP A 82 11.35 -1.66 -1.43
CA ASP A 82 11.73 -3.07 -1.32
C ASP A 82 10.51 -3.98 -1.53
N LEU A 83 9.31 -3.46 -1.22
CA LEU A 83 8.03 -4.14 -1.44
C LEU A 83 6.99 -3.17 -2.04
N ALA A 84 6.16 -3.67 -2.97
CA ALA A 84 4.99 -2.95 -3.47
C ALA A 84 3.70 -3.74 -3.23
N VAL A 85 2.69 -3.07 -2.67
CA VAL A 85 1.34 -3.60 -2.49
C VAL A 85 0.41 -2.95 -3.52
N LEU A 86 0.01 -3.76 -4.49
CA LEU A 86 -0.75 -3.36 -5.68
C LEU A 86 -2.12 -4.03 -5.70
N SER A 87 -3.06 -3.43 -6.43
CA SER A 87 -4.38 -3.98 -6.75
C SER A 87 -4.52 -4.11 -8.27
N GLY A 88 -5.02 -5.26 -8.74
CA GLY A 88 -5.13 -5.55 -10.18
C GLY A 88 -4.74 -6.99 -10.51
N PRO A 89 -4.05 -7.24 -11.65
CA PRO A 89 -3.71 -8.60 -12.08
C PRO A 89 -2.76 -9.32 -11.11
N LYS A 90 -2.84 -10.66 -11.11
CA LYS A 90 -2.01 -11.54 -10.27
C LYS A 90 -0.53 -11.56 -10.68
N ASP A 91 -0.24 -11.43 -11.98
CA ASP A 91 1.13 -11.29 -12.46
C ASP A 91 1.56 -9.84 -12.30
N ILE A 92 2.52 -9.58 -11.42
CA ILE A 92 3.03 -8.23 -11.16
C ILE A 92 3.58 -7.56 -12.43
N ARG A 93 4.09 -8.34 -13.40
CA ARG A 93 4.64 -7.84 -14.66
C ARG A 93 3.60 -7.19 -15.57
N GLN A 94 2.31 -7.44 -15.32
CA GLN A 94 1.18 -6.82 -16.02
C GLN A 94 0.78 -5.44 -15.45
N HIS A 95 1.40 -5.00 -14.34
CA HIS A 95 1.14 -3.66 -13.78
C HIS A 95 1.89 -2.58 -14.55
N LEU A 96 1.31 -1.38 -14.56
CA LEU A 96 1.85 -0.20 -15.24
C LEU A 96 2.73 0.60 -14.29
N TYR A 97 3.87 1.09 -14.79
CA TYR A 97 4.78 1.99 -14.08
C TYR A 97 5.19 3.19 -14.97
N LEU A 98 5.78 4.21 -14.37
CA LEU A 98 6.26 5.41 -15.08
C LEU A 98 7.75 5.29 -15.39
N LYS A 99 8.10 5.30 -16.68
CA LYS A 99 9.47 5.43 -17.18
C LYS A 99 9.68 6.86 -17.67
N GLY A 100 10.10 7.74 -16.76
CA GLY A 100 10.12 9.19 -17.01
C GLY A 100 8.70 9.74 -17.23
N ARG A 101 8.42 10.27 -18.43
CA ARG A 101 7.08 10.76 -18.83
C ARG A 101 6.23 9.71 -19.58
N LYS A 102 6.73 8.48 -19.78
CA LYS A 102 6.02 7.40 -20.48
C LYS A 102 5.47 6.37 -19.49
N ILE A 103 4.38 5.70 -19.86
CA ILE A 103 3.83 4.55 -19.13
C ILE A 103 4.33 3.27 -19.81
N SER A 104 4.86 2.34 -19.02
CA SER A 104 5.41 1.05 -19.44
C SER A 104 4.87 -0.08 -18.55
N LEU A 105 5.14 -1.35 -18.91
CA LEU A 105 4.75 -2.52 -18.11
C LEU A 105 5.91 -3.01 -17.26
N LEU A 106 5.65 -3.51 -16.05
CA LEU A 106 6.72 -4.04 -15.18
C LEU A 106 7.48 -5.23 -15.80
N LYS A 107 6.90 -5.95 -16.78
CA LYS A 107 7.64 -6.94 -17.61
C LYS A 107 8.86 -6.37 -18.33
N ASP A 108 8.89 -5.05 -18.56
CA ASP A 108 9.98 -4.34 -19.25
C ASP A 108 11.17 -4.06 -18.30
N VAL A 109 11.04 -4.46 -17.02
CA VAL A 109 12.03 -4.27 -15.94
C VAL A 109 12.36 -5.60 -15.26
N PHE A 110 11.34 -6.42 -14.97
CA PHE A 110 11.47 -7.68 -14.26
C PHE A 110 11.13 -8.87 -15.16
N LYS A 111 12.04 -9.84 -15.21
CA LYS A 111 11.84 -11.14 -15.87
C LYS A 111 10.93 -12.04 -15.04
N GLU A 112 10.61 -13.20 -15.60
CA GLU A 112 9.91 -14.25 -14.84
C GLU A 112 10.78 -14.73 -13.67
N GLY A 113 10.18 -14.93 -12.50
CA GLY A 113 10.87 -15.39 -11.28
C GLY A 113 11.65 -14.32 -10.49
N GLU A 114 12.01 -13.18 -11.10
CA GLU A 114 12.77 -12.11 -10.41
C GLU A 114 11.97 -11.40 -9.30
N VAL A 115 10.63 -11.41 -9.38
CA VAL A 115 9.74 -10.81 -8.36
C VAL A 115 8.65 -11.80 -7.95
N GLN A 116 8.60 -12.10 -6.65
CA GLN A 116 7.57 -12.95 -6.06
C GLN A 116 6.32 -12.13 -5.71
N THR A 117 5.12 -12.71 -5.92
CA THR A 117 3.84 -12.04 -5.66
C THR A 117 3.00 -12.83 -4.67
N HIS A 118 2.56 -12.17 -3.59
CA HIS A 118 1.75 -12.78 -2.54
C HIS A 118 0.42 -12.02 -2.36
N THR A 119 -0.68 -12.74 -2.17
CA THR A 119 -1.99 -12.14 -1.85
C THR A 119 -2.08 -11.91 -0.34
N ILE A 120 -1.88 -10.68 0.11
CA ILE A 120 -1.94 -10.33 1.54
C ILE A 120 -3.35 -9.98 2.04
N ALA A 121 -4.26 -9.60 1.13
CA ALA A 121 -5.62 -9.19 1.46
C ALA A 121 -6.56 -9.36 0.26
N ARG A 122 -7.86 -9.46 0.53
CA ARG A 122 -8.93 -9.20 -0.44
C ARG A 122 -9.67 -7.95 0.01
N ARG A 123 -10.03 -7.08 -0.93
CA ARG A 123 -10.83 -5.87 -0.66
C ARG A 123 -12.20 -5.99 -1.31
N VAL A 124 -13.21 -5.45 -0.64
CA VAL A 124 -14.53 -5.18 -1.23
C VAL A 124 -14.63 -3.71 -1.59
N MET A 125 -15.53 -3.37 -2.50
CA MET A 125 -15.84 -1.97 -2.83
C MET A 125 -17.31 -1.73 -2.51
N ALA A 126 -17.58 -0.69 -1.73
CA ALA A 126 -18.93 -0.29 -1.34
C ALA A 126 -19.39 0.91 -2.17
N VAL A 127 -20.67 0.92 -2.56
CA VAL A 127 -21.35 2.13 -3.01
C VAL A 127 -22.00 2.75 -1.78
N VAL A 128 -21.52 3.92 -1.36
CA VAL A 128 -22.10 4.66 -0.24
C VAL A 128 -23.16 5.61 -0.80
N VAL A 129 -24.38 5.49 -0.29
CA VAL A 129 -25.53 6.30 -0.70
C VAL A 129 -25.88 7.25 0.45
N HIS A 130 -26.15 8.52 0.13
CA HIS A 130 -26.50 9.52 1.14
C HIS A 130 -27.89 9.21 1.75
N PRO A 131 -28.13 9.41 3.07
CA PRO A 131 -29.42 9.06 3.69
C PRO A 131 -30.67 9.75 3.13
N LYS A 132 -30.51 10.91 2.48
CA LYS A 132 -31.59 11.63 1.75
C LYS A 132 -31.71 11.24 0.26
N SER A 133 -31.00 10.21 -0.18
CA SER A 133 -31.13 9.67 -1.54
C SER A 133 -32.49 9.00 -1.72
N PRO A 134 -33.13 9.07 -2.91
CA PRO A 134 -34.32 8.28 -3.21
C PRO A 134 -34.01 6.77 -3.37
N PHE A 135 -32.73 6.37 -3.36
CA PHE A 135 -32.31 4.97 -3.47
C PHE A 135 -32.02 4.36 -2.10
N ASN A 136 -32.81 3.36 -1.72
CA ASN A 136 -32.50 2.46 -0.60
C ASN A 136 -31.58 1.30 -1.04
N GLU A 137 -31.63 0.94 -2.32
CA GLU A 137 -30.77 -0.06 -2.97
C GLU A 137 -30.31 0.47 -4.34
N ILE A 138 -29.20 -0.06 -4.87
CA ILE A 138 -28.70 0.30 -6.20
C ILE A 138 -28.43 -0.97 -7.03
N SER A 139 -29.03 -1.04 -8.22
CA SER A 139 -28.85 -2.19 -9.10
C SER A 139 -27.44 -2.22 -9.71
N ASP A 140 -26.92 -3.41 -9.99
CA ASP A 140 -25.65 -3.59 -10.70
C ASP A 140 -25.66 -2.90 -12.08
N ALA A 141 -26.79 -2.92 -12.79
CA ALA A 141 -26.96 -2.19 -14.04
C ALA A 141 -26.80 -0.66 -13.86
N THR A 142 -27.36 -0.10 -12.77
CA THR A 142 -27.19 1.32 -12.41
C THR A 142 -25.73 1.63 -12.09
N VAL A 143 -25.06 0.80 -11.28
CA VAL A 143 -23.62 0.95 -10.96
C VAL A 143 -22.76 0.88 -12.23
N ARG A 144 -23.04 -0.06 -13.14
CA ARG A 144 -22.36 -0.15 -14.44
C ARG A 144 -22.57 1.09 -15.30
N GLY A 145 -23.80 1.61 -15.38
CA GLY A 145 -24.12 2.82 -16.14
C GLY A 145 -23.39 4.06 -15.61
N ILE A 146 -23.32 4.23 -14.29
CA ILE A 146 -22.48 5.25 -13.64
C ILE A 146 -21.02 5.07 -14.04
N LEU A 147 -20.47 3.86 -13.89
CA LEU A 147 -19.07 3.57 -14.19
C LEU A 147 -18.70 3.77 -15.67
N GLN A 148 -19.63 3.50 -16.58
CA GLN A 148 -19.48 3.75 -18.01
C GLN A 148 -19.51 5.25 -18.35
N SER A 149 -20.35 6.04 -17.68
CA SER A 149 -20.40 7.50 -17.88
C SER A 149 -19.09 8.20 -17.48
N PHE A 150 -18.29 7.61 -16.58
CA PHE A 150 -16.93 8.11 -16.27
C PHE A 150 -15.93 7.94 -17.42
N ARG A 151 -16.17 7.01 -18.36
CA ARG A 151 -15.22 6.66 -19.43
C ARG A 151 -15.49 7.37 -20.75
N SER A 152 -16.67 7.96 -20.93
CA SER A 152 -17.09 8.54 -22.21
C SER A 152 -17.99 9.76 -21.99
N THR A 153 -17.60 10.89 -22.56
CA THR A 153 -18.45 12.09 -22.66
C THR A 153 -19.71 11.85 -23.50
N ARG A 154 -19.73 10.79 -24.32
CA ARG A 154 -20.90 10.39 -25.13
C ARG A 154 -21.92 9.55 -24.37
N ASN A 155 -21.56 9.00 -23.21
CA ASN A 155 -22.49 8.28 -22.33
C ASN A 155 -22.92 9.24 -21.22
N PRO A 156 -24.05 9.97 -21.36
CA PRO A 156 -24.53 10.85 -20.31
C PRO A 156 -24.76 10.06 -19.02
N ASN A 157 -24.36 10.62 -17.87
CA ASN A 157 -24.62 10.03 -16.56
C ASN A 157 -26.13 9.72 -16.43
N PRO A 158 -26.53 8.44 -16.28
CA PRO A 158 -27.95 8.06 -16.23
C PRO A 158 -28.69 8.70 -15.06
N LEU A 159 -27.98 8.99 -13.96
CA LEU A 159 -28.52 9.62 -12.76
C LEU A 159 -28.59 11.15 -12.84
N LYS A 160 -27.87 11.80 -13.78
CA LYS A 160 -27.89 13.27 -13.91
C LYS A 160 -29.27 13.79 -14.31
N ARG A 161 -30.02 13.01 -15.10
CA ARG A 161 -31.42 13.33 -15.47
C ARG A 161 -32.40 13.24 -14.30
N GLN A 162 -31.99 12.59 -13.20
CA GLN A 162 -32.79 12.40 -11.98
C GLN A 162 -32.37 13.37 -10.86
N GLY A 163 -31.52 14.37 -11.16
CA GLY A 163 -30.99 15.30 -10.16
C GLY A 163 -29.98 14.68 -9.18
N ILE A 164 -29.49 13.46 -9.46
CA ILE A 164 -28.66 12.71 -8.51
C ILE A 164 -27.18 12.91 -8.84
N HIS A 165 -26.49 13.54 -7.90
CA HIS A 165 -25.06 13.81 -7.94
C HIS A 165 -24.30 12.69 -7.25
N TYR A 166 -23.26 12.16 -7.90
CA TYR A 166 -22.25 11.33 -7.24
C TYR A 166 -20.98 12.14 -6.99
N LEU A 167 -20.22 11.77 -5.97
CA LEU A 167 -18.87 12.26 -5.75
C LEU A 167 -17.89 11.23 -6.31
N ARG A 168 -17.00 11.68 -7.21
CA ARG A 168 -15.88 10.88 -7.68
C ARG A 168 -14.65 11.24 -6.86
N ASP A 169 -14.05 10.23 -6.24
CA ASP A 169 -12.68 10.33 -5.76
C ASP A 169 -11.73 10.49 -6.97
N ARG A 170 -10.78 11.43 -6.86
CA ARG A 170 -9.72 11.61 -7.87
C ARG A 170 -8.73 10.44 -7.84
N LEU A 171 -8.66 9.68 -6.74
CA LEU A 171 -7.79 8.52 -6.58
C LEU A 171 -8.19 7.35 -7.50
N GLY A 172 -7.25 6.42 -7.67
CA GLY A 172 -7.37 5.29 -8.62
C GLY A 172 -8.54 4.34 -8.35
N CYS A 173 -9.17 4.40 -7.17
CA CYS A 173 -10.26 3.51 -6.76
C CYS A 173 -11.42 3.48 -7.76
N THR A 174 -11.86 4.60 -8.32
CA THR A 174 -12.95 4.60 -9.33
C THR A 174 -12.55 3.91 -10.65
N LEU A 175 -11.28 4.04 -11.06
CA LEU A 175 -10.76 3.37 -12.26
C LEU A 175 -10.63 1.87 -12.04
N GLU A 176 -10.15 1.46 -10.86
CA GLU A 176 -10.05 0.05 -10.47
C GLU A 176 -11.43 -0.59 -10.30
N MET A 177 -12.39 0.10 -9.68
CA MET A 177 -13.80 -0.33 -9.62
C MET A 177 -14.36 -0.55 -11.02
N GLY A 178 -14.11 0.39 -11.94
CA GLY A 178 -14.48 0.25 -13.34
C GLY A 178 -13.82 -0.96 -14.02
N ARG A 179 -12.56 -1.30 -13.71
CA ARG A 179 -11.89 -2.50 -14.24
C ARG A 179 -12.49 -3.79 -13.67
N CYS A 180 -12.77 -3.84 -12.37
CA CYS A 180 -13.33 -5.02 -11.71
C CYS A 180 -14.79 -5.29 -12.11
N ILE A 181 -15.63 -4.25 -12.16
CA ILE A 181 -17.08 -4.39 -12.41
C ILE A 181 -17.38 -4.50 -13.90
N LEU A 182 -16.85 -3.59 -14.74
CA LEU A 182 -17.11 -3.62 -16.21
C LEU A 182 -16.26 -4.67 -16.95
N GLY A 183 -15.40 -5.40 -16.24
CA GLY A 183 -14.33 -6.20 -16.82
C GLY A 183 -13.26 -5.36 -17.53
N GLU A 184 -12.27 -6.04 -18.09
CA GLU A 184 -11.23 -5.43 -18.94
C GLU A 184 -11.74 -5.09 -20.36
N GLN A 185 -12.88 -4.41 -20.47
CA GLN A 185 -13.27 -3.83 -21.75
C GLN A 185 -12.43 -2.59 -22.08
N ARG A 186 -11.57 -2.78 -23.09
CA ARG A 186 -10.85 -1.81 -23.95
C ARG A 186 -10.97 -0.35 -23.50
N ILE A 187 -9.96 0.14 -22.79
CA ILE A 187 -9.66 1.58 -22.79
C ILE A 187 -8.92 1.89 -24.10
N SER A 188 -9.67 2.11 -25.18
CA SER A 188 -9.14 2.74 -26.39
C SER A 188 -8.98 4.23 -26.11
N LEU A 189 -7.83 4.81 -26.48
CA LEU A 189 -7.38 6.09 -25.93
C LEU A 189 -6.81 7.06 -27.02
N SER A 190 -7.04 6.81 -28.32
CA SER A 190 -6.48 7.51 -29.51
C SER A 190 -4.97 7.19 -29.75
N PRO A 191 -3.97 8.10 -29.93
CA PRO A 191 -2.56 7.68 -30.00
C PRO A 191 -1.54 8.34 -29.02
N ALA A 192 -1.81 8.88 -27.83
CA ALA A 192 -2.90 8.84 -26.87
C ALA A 192 -3.35 7.45 -26.33
N SER A 193 -3.57 6.38 -27.12
CA SER A 193 -3.63 4.99 -26.59
C SER A 193 -2.31 4.28 -26.68
N ILE A 194 -2.01 3.60 -25.58
CA ILE A 194 -1.45 2.27 -25.59
C ILE A 194 -2.64 1.28 -25.49
N ARG A 195 -2.86 0.45 -26.51
CA ARG A 195 -3.74 -0.74 -26.38
C ARG A 195 -2.89 -1.89 -25.86
N ILE A 196 -3.27 -2.44 -24.71
CA ILE A 196 -2.81 -3.75 -24.26
C ILE A 196 -4.05 -4.54 -23.84
N SER A 197 -4.07 -5.82 -24.19
CA SER A 197 -5.16 -6.74 -23.90
C SER A 197 -4.64 -7.87 -23.04
N PHE A 198 -5.33 -8.18 -21.95
CA PHE A 198 -5.19 -9.44 -21.24
C PHE A 198 -6.56 -10.11 -21.10
N GLY A 199 -6.56 -11.42 -20.91
CA GLY A 199 -7.76 -12.21 -20.68
C GLY A 199 -7.88 -12.56 -19.20
N SER A 200 -9.11 -12.66 -18.70
CA SER A 200 -9.39 -13.27 -17.41
C SER A 200 -10.66 -14.13 -17.50
N CYS A 201 -10.46 -15.43 -17.28
CA CYS A 201 -11.52 -16.42 -17.28
C CYS A 201 -12.39 -16.27 -16.03
N TRP A 202 -13.71 -16.11 -16.20
CA TRP A 202 -14.65 -16.07 -15.09
C TRP A 202 -15.00 -17.50 -14.67
N ARG A 203 -14.57 -17.92 -13.47
CA ARG A 203 -15.16 -19.09 -12.79
C ARG A 203 -15.96 -18.60 -11.60
N PHE A 204 -17.29 -18.56 -11.78
CA PHE A 204 -18.22 -18.21 -10.72
C PHE A 204 -18.23 -19.34 -9.69
N ILE A 205 -17.58 -19.13 -8.54
CA ILE A 205 -17.69 -20.03 -7.38
C ILE A 205 -18.71 -19.38 -6.44
N PRO A 206 -19.97 -19.85 -6.38
CA PRO A 206 -20.92 -19.36 -5.40
C PRO A 206 -20.40 -19.72 -4.00
N THR A 207 -20.06 -18.72 -3.20
CA THR A 207 -19.75 -18.96 -1.79
C THR A 207 -21.04 -19.33 -1.06
N PRO A 208 -21.08 -20.45 -0.31
CA PRO A 208 -22.25 -20.76 0.51
C PRO A 208 -22.48 -19.63 1.51
N ARG A 209 -23.75 -19.23 1.70
CA ARG A 209 -24.11 -18.19 2.68
C ARG A 209 -23.56 -18.60 4.05
N PRO A 210 -22.91 -17.70 4.81
CA PRO A 210 -22.50 -18.01 6.18
C PRO A 210 -23.75 -18.30 7.01
N ARG A 211 -23.81 -19.47 7.64
CA ARG A 211 -24.86 -19.77 8.62
C ARG A 211 -24.64 -18.86 9.84
N PRO A 212 -25.68 -18.21 10.39
CA PRO A 212 -25.54 -17.48 11.63
C PRO A 212 -25.27 -18.48 12.77
N GLY A 213 -24.26 -18.19 13.59
CA GLY A 213 -24.00 -18.90 14.85
C GLY A 213 -22.92 -20.00 14.81
N ARG A 214 -21.65 -19.59 14.98
CA ARG A 214 -20.64 -20.25 15.83
C ARG A 214 -19.38 -19.40 15.94
N TRP A 215 -19.38 -18.45 16.88
CA TRP A 215 -18.13 -17.97 17.48
C TRP A 215 -17.76 -18.93 18.60
N ALA A 216 -16.80 -19.83 18.36
CA ALA A 216 -16.38 -20.81 19.33
C ALA A 216 -14.89 -21.16 19.20
N ARG A 217 -14.07 -20.34 19.88
CA ARG A 217 -12.79 -20.66 20.56
C ARG A 217 -11.58 -21.13 19.74
N SER A 218 -10.44 -20.63 20.23
CA SER A 218 -9.09 -21.23 20.23
C SER A 218 -8.11 -20.85 19.10
N PHE A 219 -7.07 -20.13 19.55
CA PHE A 219 -5.76 -19.81 18.93
C PHE A 219 -5.76 -18.93 17.66
#